data_AF-A0AAE1N0B4-F1
#
_entry.id   AF-A0AAE1N0B4-F1
#
_cell.length_a   1.000
_cell.length_b   1.000
_cell.length_c   1.000
_cell.angle_alpha   90.00
_cell.angle_beta   90.00
_cell.angle_gamma   90.00
#
_symmetry.space_group_name_H-M   'P 1'
#
loop_
_entity.id
_entity.type
_entity.pdbx_description
1 polymer ?
#
loop_
_entity_poly.entity_id
_entity_poly.type
_entity_poly.pdbx_seq_one_letter_code
_entity_poly.pdbx_strand_id
1 'polypeptide(L)'
;MLRLSDFEKAKCLMNCEVARLLEHKSEQYKQMSNDSNNHTSQVFEKSLQYVKRFRRFSNQDAVKQLALLGNLCPETLDEAISVIPTLKTKGRLTMDSIEKLVNDLSMIKKFE
;
A
#
# COMPACT_ATOMS: atom_id res chain seq x y z
N MET A 1 9.91 -7.98 16.85
CA MET A 1 9.24 -6.65 16.80
C MET A 1 9.87 -5.88 15.66
N LEU A 2 9.11 -5.51 14.61
CA LEU A 2 9.64 -4.76 13.47
C LEU A 2 10.04 -3.34 13.93
N ARG A 3 11.33 -3.00 13.89
CA ARG A 3 11.82 -1.64 14.14
C ARG A 3 12.46 -1.08 12.88
N LEU A 4 11.96 0.06 12.43
CA LEU A 4 12.52 0.87 11.36
C LEU A 4 13.09 2.13 12.00
N SER A 5 14.37 2.10 12.39
CA SER A 5 15.02 3.11 13.23
C SER A 5 14.89 4.54 12.68
N ASP A 6 14.99 4.70 11.35
CA ASP A 6 14.87 6.01 10.69
C ASP A 6 13.41 6.47 10.53
N PHE A 7 12.45 5.59 10.77
CA PHE A 7 11.01 5.83 10.56
C PHE A 7 10.20 5.73 11.85
N GLU A 8 10.84 5.73 13.03
CA GLU A 8 10.14 5.60 14.32
C GLU A 8 9.07 6.68 14.55
N LYS A 9 9.30 7.91 14.02
CA LYS A 9 8.35 9.03 14.07
C LYS A 9 7.62 9.27 12.74
N ALA A 10 7.90 8.47 11.72
CA ALA A 10 7.34 8.69 10.40
C ALA A 10 5.88 8.22 10.33
N LYS A 11 5.03 9.08 9.77
CA LYS A 11 3.64 8.70 9.46
C LYS A 11 3.59 8.05 8.08
N CYS A 12 3.24 6.77 8.03
CA CYS A 12 2.97 6.09 6.75
C CYS A 12 1.72 6.67 6.11
N LEU A 13 1.79 7.01 4.82
CA LEU A 13 0.65 7.46 4.02
C LEU A 13 0.10 6.31 3.19
N MET A 14 -1.22 6.27 3.02
CA MET A 14 -1.91 5.30 2.17
C MET A 14 -1.91 5.71 0.71
N ASN A 15 -2.07 4.76 -0.20
CA ASN A 15 -2.19 5.06 -1.63
C ASN A 15 -3.31 6.07 -1.94
N CYS A 16 -4.41 6.10 -1.19
CA CYS A 16 -5.45 7.11 -1.35
C CYS A 16 -5.01 8.51 -0.88
N GLU A 17 -4.26 8.60 0.23
CA GLU A 17 -3.72 9.86 0.76
C GLU A 17 -2.65 10.39 -0.19
N VAL A 18 -1.75 9.52 -0.64
CA VAL A 18 -0.74 9.87 -1.64
C VAL A 18 -1.39 10.27 -2.96
N ALA A 19 -2.44 9.57 -3.43
CA ALA A 19 -3.19 9.98 -4.62
C ALA A 19 -3.74 11.39 -4.50
N ARG A 20 -4.41 11.71 -3.38
CA ARG A 20 -4.95 13.05 -3.14
C ARG A 20 -3.85 14.12 -3.12
N LEU A 21 -2.72 13.83 -2.46
CA LEU A 21 -1.59 14.75 -2.38
C LEU A 21 -0.94 14.99 -3.76
N LEU A 22 -0.73 13.92 -4.54
CA LEU A 22 -0.12 14.02 -5.86
C LEU A 22 -1.07 14.65 -6.89
N GLU A 23 -2.39 14.42 -6.79
CA GLU A 23 -3.40 15.08 -7.63
C GLU A 23 -3.41 16.59 -7.40
N HIS A 24 -3.47 17.03 -6.14
CA HIS A 24 -3.41 18.45 -5.79
C HIS A 24 -2.10 19.09 -6.27
N LYS A 25 -0.97 18.40 -6.10
CA LYS A 25 0.33 18.89 -6.60
C LYS A 25 0.39 18.95 -8.13
N SER A 26 -0.27 18.02 -8.83
CA SER A 26 -0.40 18.05 -10.29
C SER A 26 -1.23 19.25 -10.77
N GLU A 27 -2.29 19.62 -10.06
CA GLU A 27 -3.10 20.80 -10.37
C GLU A 27 -2.30 22.10 -10.20
N GLN A 28 -1.51 22.22 -9.12
CA GLN A 28 -0.60 23.35 -8.94
C GLN A 28 0.40 23.48 -10.10
N TYR A 29 0.98 22.38 -10.54
CA TYR A 29 1.89 22.39 -11.70
C TYR A 29 1.19 22.87 -12.97
N LYS A 30 -0.06 22.46 -13.22
CA LYS A 30 -0.84 22.92 -14.36
C LYS A 30 -1.14 24.42 -14.28
N GLN A 31 -1.47 24.94 -13.10
CA GLN A 31 -1.75 26.36 -12.89
C GLN A 31 -0.51 27.25 -13.04
N MET A 32 0.68 26.75 -12.67
CA MET A 32 1.96 27.45 -12.84
C MET A 32 2.62 27.24 -14.21
N SER A 33 2.04 26.44 -15.10
CA SER A 33 2.61 26.10 -16.41
C SER A 33 2.52 27.20 -17.48
N ASN A 34 2.05 28.40 -17.14
CA ASN A 34 2.27 29.59 -17.97
C ASN A 34 3.75 30.03 -18.00
N ASP A 35 4.59 29.53 -17.07
CA ASP A 35 6.04 29.73 -17.10
C ASP A 35 6.75 28.46 -17.58
N SER A 36 7.50 28.62 -18.68
CA SER A 36 7.91 27.60 -19.64
C SER A 36 9.01 26.63 -19.19
N ASN A 37 9.03 26.10 -17.96
CA ASN A 37 10.06 25.13 -17.58
C ASN A 37 9.72 24.09 -16.49
N ASN A 38 8.44 23.88 -16.16
CA ASN A 38 8.08 22.96 -15.08
C ASN A 38 7.85 21.52 -15.60
N HIS A 39 8.93 20.81 -15.94
CA HIS A 39 8.84 19.39 -16.28
C HIS A 39 8.63 18.57 -15.00
N THR A 40 7.45 17.99 -14.81
CA THR A 40 7.21 17.05 -13.71
C THR A 40 8.12 15.84 -13.86
N SER A 41 8.86 15.49 -12.81
CA SER A 41 9.79 14.35 -12.83
C SER A 41 9.11 13.03 -13.23
N GLN A 42 9.83 12.17 -13.96
CA GLN A 42 9.36 10.82 -14.33
C GLN A 42 8.93 9.99 -13.10
N VAL A 43 9.56 10.20 -11.95
CA VAL A 43 9.19 9.55 -10.68
C VAL A 43 7.81 9.99 -10.22
N PHE A 44 7.49 11.27 -10.37
CA PHE A 44 6.19 11.83 -10.00
C PHE A 44 5.07 11.25 -10.87
N GLU A 45 5.28 11.20 -12.18
CA GLU A 45 4.27 10.68 -13.12
C GLU A 45 3.98 9.19 -12.88
N LYS A 46 5.04 8.37 -12.73
CA LYS A 46 4.90 6.95 -12.40
C LYS A 46 4.21 6.74 -11.04
N SER A 47 4.56 7.54 -10.04
CA SER A 47 3.95 7.47 -8.71
C SER A 47 2.46 7.82 -8.77
N LEU A 48 2.09 8.86 -9.52
CA LEU A 48 0.68 9.27 -9.71
C LEU A 48 -0.13 8.18 -10.42
N GLN A 49 0.43 7.55 -11.46
CA GLN A 49 -0.21 6.43 -12.15
C GLN A 49 -0.42 5.23 -11.21
N TYR A 50 0.61 4.87 -10.45
CA TYR A 50 0.54 3.78 -9.47
C TYR A 50 -0.56 4.03 -8.44
N VAL A 51 -0.56 5.20 -7.79
CA VAL A 51 -1.55 5.47 -6.74
C VAL A 51 -2.96 5.59 -7.30
N LYS A 52 -3.16 6.12 -8.52
CA LYS A 52 -4.47 6.11 -9.19
C LYS A 52 -4.98 4.69 -9.41
N ARG A 53 -4.10 3.74 -9.76
CA ARG A 53 -4.44 2.33 -9.98
C ARG A 53 -4.78 1.60 -8.68
N PHE A 54 -4.10 1.95 -7.57
CA PHE A 54 -4.15 1.20 -6.31
C PHE A 54 -4.72 1.99 -5.11
N ARG A 55 -5.38 3.13 -5.32
CA ARG A 55 -6.03 3.96 -4.27
C ARG A 55 -7.18 3.28 -3.52
N ARG A 56 -7.56 2.04 -3.86
CA ARG A 56 -8.73 1.33 -3.29
C ARG A 56 -8.61 1.05 -1.79
N PHE A 57 -7.40 1.11 -1.23
CA PHE A 57 -7.17 0.90 0.19
C PHE A 57 -7.01 2.23 0.92
N SER A 58 -8.04 2.58 1.70
CA SER A 58 -8.16 3.82 2.46
C SER A 58 -8.00 3.64 3.97
N ASN A 59 -7.56 2.46 4.42
CA ASN A 59 -7.31 2.18 5.84
C ASN A 59 -5.85 1.78 6.11
N GLN A 60 -5.17 2.52 6.99
CA GLN A 60 -3.72 2.41 7.24
C GLN A 60 -3.37 1.06 7.87
N ASP A 61 -4.27 0.50 8.68
CA ASP A 61 -4.10 -0.81 9.30
C ASP A 61 -4.26 -1.94 8.28
N ALA A 62 -5.19 -1.79 7.34
CA ALA A 62 -5.39 -2.76 6.25
C ALA A 62 -4.18 -2.79 5.31
N VAL A 63 -3.59 -1.64 4.99
CA VAL A 63 -2.38 -1.56 4.15
C VAL A 63 -1.17 -2.20 4.83
N LYS A 64 -0.97 -1.95 6.13
CA LYS A 64 0.10 -2.61 6.90
C LYS A 64 -0.08 -4.12 6.96
N GLN A 65 -1.31 -4.59 7.16
CA GLN A 65 -1.63 -6.02 7.18
C GLN A 65 -1.40 -6.68 5.82
N LEU A 66 -1.80 -6.01 4.72
CA LEU A 66 -1.56 -6.48 3.34
C LEU A 66 -0.08 -6.56 2.99
N ALA A 67 0.71 -5.56 3.36
CA ALA A 67 2.16 -5.56 3.12
C ALA A 67 2.86 -6.71 3.86
N LEU A 68 2.44 -7.00 5.09
CA LEU A 68 2.99 -8.12 5.87
C LEU A 68 2.61 -9.47 5.26
N LEU A 69 1.36 -9.64 4.81
CA LEU A 69 0.91 -10.85 4.13
C LEU A 69 1.70 -11.08 2.82
N GLY A 70 1.94 -10.03 2.05
CA GLY A 70 2.74 -10.12 0.82
C GLY A 70 4.24 -10.39 1.05
N ASN A 71 4.80 -9.99 2.20
CA ASN A 71 6.22 -10.21 2.50
C ASN A 71 6.49 -11.56 3.17
N LEU A 72 5.59 -11.99 4.06
CA LEU A 72 5.75 -13.24 4.80
C LEU A 72 5.27 -14.44 4.00
N CYS A 73 4.48 -14.22 2.93
CA CYS A 73 3.94 -15.24 2.04
C CYS A 73 3.41 -16.48 2.78
N PRO A 74 2.53 -16.31 3.79
CA PRO A 74 1.94 -17.44 4.47
C PRO A 74 1.13 -18.27 3.47
N GLU A 75 1.12 -19.59 3.64
CA GLU A 75 0.43 -20.52 2.73
C GLU A 75 -0.98 -20.86 3.23
N THR A 76 -1.27 -20.55 4.50
CA THR A 76 -2.57 -20.79 5.13
C THR A 76 -3.05 -19.60 5.96
N LEU A 77 -4.36 -19.51 6.17
CA LEU A 77 -4.96 -18.51 7.06
C LEU A 77 -4.43 -18.63 8.50
N ASP A 78 -4.24 -19.85 8.99
CA ASP A 78 -3.71 -20.08 10.34
C ASP A 78 -2.28 -19.58 10.50
N GLU A 79 -1.43 -19.82 9.50
CA GLU A 79 -0.08 -19.27 9.47
C GLU A 79 -0.10 -17.75 9.44
N ALA A 80 -0.93 -17.15 8.58
CA ALA A 80 -1.11 -15.70 8.51
C ALA A 80 -1.51 -15.10 9.87
N ILE A 81 -2.46 -15.71 10.58
CA ILE A 81 -2.90 -15.27 11.91
C ILE A 81 -1.80 -15.47 12.96
N SER A 82 -1.04 -16.56 12.88
CA SER A 82 0.06 -16.85 13.80
C SER A 82 1.20 -15.82 13.68
N VAL A 83 1.59 -15.48 12.44
CA VAL A 83 2.68 -14.54 12.16
C VAL A 83 2.24 -13.08 12.23
N ILE A 84 0.95 -12.79 12.02
CA ILE A 84 0.36 -11.45 12.15
C ILE A 84 -0.88 -11.52 13.08
N PRO A 85 -0.68 -11.58 14.41
CA PRO A 85 -1.79 -11.72 15.39
C PRO A 85 -2.82 -10.59 15.33
N THR A 86 -2.43 -9.43 14.78
CA THR A 86 -3.31 -8.29 14.59
C THR A 86 -4.38 -8.52 13.53
N LEU A 87 -4.27 -9.54 12.67
CA LEU A 87 -5.31 -9.94 11.71
C LEU A 87 -6.58 -10.44 12.42
N LYS A 88 -6.43 -11.18 13.53
CA LYS A 88 -7.57 -11.73 14.28
C LYS A 88 -8.15 -10.73 15.30
N THR A 89 -7.28 -9.95 15.93
CA THR A 89 -7.66 -9.09 17.07
C THR A 89 -8.03 -7.65 16.66
N LYS A 90 -7.45 -7.16 15.56
CA LYS A 90 -7.60 -5.77 15.08
C LYS A 90 -7.79 -5.71 13.56
N GLY A 91 -8.00 -6.86 12.91
CA GLY A 91 -8.15 -6.94 11.46
C GLY A 91 -9.48 -6.35 11.04
N ARG A 92 -9.42 -5.39 10.11
CA ARG A 92 -10.61 -4.90 9.39
C ARG A 92 -10.93 -5.76 8.17
N LEU A 93 -10.01 -6.65 7.79
CA LEU A 93 -10.22 -7.67 6.77
C LEU A 93 -11.00 -8.83 7.39
N THR A 94 -12.03 -9.31 6.70
CA THR A 94 -12.72 -10.54 7.13
C THR A 94 -11.80 -11.74 6.95
N MET A 95 -11.99 -12.79 7.75
CA MET A 95 -11.21 -14.02 7.61
C MET A 95 -11.27 -14.58 6.18
N ASP A 96 -12.46 -14.60 5.58
CA ASP A 96 -12.65 -15.02 4.19
C ASP A 96 -11.84 -14.19 3.18
N SER A 97 -11.70 -12.88 3.43
CA SER A 97 -10.91 -12.00 2.57
C SER A 97 -9.41 -12.26 2.71
N ILE A 98 -8.95 -12.59 3.92
CA ILE A 98 -7.55 -12.95 4.20
C ILE A 98 -7.23 -14.30 3.58
N GLU A 99 -8.11 -15.30 3.75
CA GLU A 99 -7.95 -16.63 3.18
C GLU A 99 -7.87 -16.59 1.65
N LYS A 100 -8.75 -15.81 1.01
CA LYS A 100 -8.69 -15.61 -0.44
C LYS A 100 -7.37 -14.97 -0.87
N LEU A 101 -6.91 -13.94 -0.18
CA LEU A 101 -5.65 -13.27 -0.48
C LEU A 101 -4.44 -14.20 -0.32
N VAL A 102 -4.42 -15.00 0.75
CA VAL A 102 -3.38 -16.00 1.00
C VAL A 102 -3.34 -17.04 -0.13
N ASN A 103 -4.50 -17.52 -0.57
CA ASN A 103 -4.60 -18.44 -1.71
C ASN A 103 -4.12 -17.79 -3.02
N ASP A 104 -4.51 -16.54 -3.28
CA ASP A 104 -4.08 -15.80 -4.47
C ASP A 104 -2.55 -15.61 -4.48
N LEU A 105 -1.93 -15.30 -3.32
CA LEU A 105 -0.48 -15.17 -3.17
C LEU A 105 0.24 -16.51 -3.35
N SER A 106 -0.31 -17.61 -2.80
CA SER A 106 0.22 -18.97 -2.97
C SER A 106 0.21 -19.42 -4.43
N MET A 107 -0.82 -19.05 -5.20
CA MET A 107 -0.87 -19.34 -6.64
C MET A 107 0.23 -18.62 -7.41
N ILE A 108 0.52 -17.35 -7.10
CA ILE A 108 1.59 -16.58 -7.78
C ILE A 108 2.97 -17.20 -7.52
N LYS A 109 3.24 -17.66 -6.29
CA LYS A 109 4.52 -18.28 -5.89
C LYS A 109 4.78 -19.63 -6.61
N LYS A 110 3.74 -20.34 -7.04
CA LYS A 110 3.87 -21.63 -7.76
C LYS A 110 4.25 -21.47 -9.23
N PHE A 111 4.21 -20.26 -9.78
CA PHE A 111 4.59 -19.97 -11.16
C PHE A 111 6.04 -19.50 -11.32
N GLU A 112 6.82 -19.43 -10.23
CA GLU A 112 8.27 -19.22 -10.24
C GLU A 112 9.05 -20.52 -10.07
#